data_AF-A0A159Z7Q5-F1
#
_entry.id   AF-A0A159Z7Q5-F1
#
_cell.length_a   1.000
_cell.length_b   1.000
_cell.length_c   1.000
_cell.angle_alpha   90.00
_cell.angle_beta   90.00
_cell.angle_gamma   90.00
#
_symmetry.space_group_name_H-M   'P 1'
#
loop_
_entity.id
_entity.type
_entity.pdbx_description
1 polymer ?
#
loop_
_entity_poly.entity_id
_entity_poly.type
_entity_poly.pdbx_seq_one_letter_code
_entity_poly.pdbx_strand_id
1 'polypeptide(L)' 'MSRHIADRRSPPEAGRTKQFIELARREGAEGSHPATQALLRRPRLGSETARRVKEFLRIERGRQA' A
#
# COMPACT_ATOMS: atom_id res chain seq x y z
N MET A 1 27.70 7.86 35.76
CA MET A 1 26.88 7.06 36.70
C MET A 1 25.54 6.74 36.03
N SER A 2 25.39 5.55 35.45
CA SER A 2 24.09 5.11 34.92
C SER A 2 23.21 4.57 36.04
N ARG A 3 21.89 4.75 35.93
CA ARG A 3 20.93 4.30 36.97
C ARG A 3 20.94 2.78 37.13
N HIS A 4 20.91 2.35 38.39
CA HIS A 4 20.85 0.95 38.81
C HIS A 4 19.55 0.30 38.30
N ILE A 5 19.58 -1.02 38.05
CA ILE A 5 18.44 -1.73 37.43
C ILE A 5 17.19 -1.71 38.32
N ALA A 6 17.37 -1.72 39.64
CA ALA A 6 16.28 -1.62 40.62
C ALA A 6 15.56 -0.25 40.60
N ASP A 7 16.22 0.80 40.06
CA ASP A 7 15.63 2.14 39.96
C ASP A 7 14.88 2.34 38.63
N ARG A 8 14.89 1.34 37.75
CA ARG A 8 14.19 1.41 36.46
C ARG A 8 12.74 1.02 36.69
N ARG A 9 11.83 1.95 36.39
CA ARG A 9 10.39 1.63 36.33
C ARG A 9 10.12 0.75 35.11
N SER A 10 9.26 -0.26 35.28
CA SER A 10 8.75 -1.05 34.16
C SER A 10 8.01 -0.14 33.19
N PRO A 11 8.30 -0.21 31.88
CA PRO A 11 7.59 0.59 30.90
C PRO A 11 6.11 0.20 30.89
N PRO A 12 5.19 1.17 30.74
CA PRO A 12 3.76 0.88 30.75
C PRO A 12 3.36 0.00 29.55
N GLU A 13 2.65 -1.10 29.83
CA GLU A 13 2.20 -2.05 28.79
C GLU A 13 1.23 -1.44 27.77
N ALA A 14 0.55 -0.36 28.14
CA ALA A 14 -0.43 0.34 27.31
C ALA A 14 0.12 0.84 25.96
N GLY A 15 1.45 1.01 25.82
CA GLY A 15 2.06 1.36 24.53
C GLY A 15 2.04 0.19 23.52
N ARG A 16 2.21 -1.05 24.01
CA ARG A 16 2.25 -2.25 23.15
C ARG A 16 0.87 -2.60 22.61
N THR A 17 -0.15 -2.57 23.45
CA THR A 17 -1.53 -2.88 23.04
C THR A 17 -2.04 -1.90 21.98
N LYS A 18 -1.72 -0.61 22.09
CA LYS A 18 -2.03 0.39 21.06
C LYS A 18 -1.41 0.05 19.71
N GLN A 19 -0.14 -0.36 19.68
CA GLN A 19 0.53 -0.76 18.44
C GLN A 19 -0.08 -2.02 17.83
N PHE A 20 -0.45 -3.01 18.65
CA PHE A 20 -1.14 -4.22 18.17
C PHE A 20 -2.51 -3.90 17.56
N ILE A 21 -3.29 -3.01 18.18
CA ILE A 21 -4.59 -2.59 17.64
C ILE A 21 -4.42 -1.82 16.32
N GLU A 22 -3.40 -0.98 16.21
CA GLU A 22 -3.10 -0.26 14.97
C GLU A 22 -2.70 -1.20 13.84
N LEU A 23 -1.85 -2.20 14.12
CA LEU A 23 -1.50 -3.25 13.17
C LEU A 23 -2.72 -4.05 12.74
N ALA A 24 -3.55 -4.49 13.68
CA ALA A 24 -4.79 -5.22 13.37
C ALA A 24 -5.76 -4.41 12.49
N ARG A 25 -5.84 -3.09 12.67
CA ARG A 25 -6.65 -2.22 11.80
C ARG A 25 -6.07 -2.05 10.39
N ARG A 26 -4.73 -2.03 10.25
CA ARG A 26 -4.06 -1.85 8.96
C ARG A 26 -3.98 -3.15 8.15
N GLU A 27 -3.83 -4.28 8.83
CA GLU A 27 -3.46 -5.58 8.22
C GLU A 27 -4.50 -6.68 8.47
N GLY A 28 -5.49 -6.46 9.33
CA GLY A 28 -6.57 -7.41 9.59
C GLY A 28 -7.58 -7.50 8.44
N ALA A 29 -8.55 -8.41 8.57
CA ALA A 29 -9.49 -8.76 7.50
C ALA A 29 -10.34 -7.59 6.96
N GLU A 30 -10.60 -6.57 7.79
CA GLU A 30 -11.34 -5.36 7.41
C GLU A 30 -10.45 -4.29 6.75
N GLY A 31 -9.13 -4.36 6.96
CA GLY A 31 -8.14 -3.42 6.44
C GLY A 31 -7.54 -3.88 5.12
N SER A 32 -7.49 -3.00 4.11
CA SER A 32 -6.68 -3.28 2.93
C SER A 32 -5.20 -3.24 3.29
N HIS A 33 -4.54 -4.41 3.25
CA HIS A 33 -3.11 -4.55 3.53
C HIS A 33 -2.29 -3.48 2.77
N PRO A 34 -1.26 -2.87 3.39
CA PRO A 34 -0.50 -1.78 2.77
C PRO A 34 0.06 -2.11 1.38
N ALA A 35 0.48 -3.36 1.17
CA ALA A 35 0.93 -3.84 -0.15
C ALA A 35 -0.17 -3.78 -1.21
N THR A 36 -1.42 -4.12 -0.85
CA THR A 36 -2.58 -4.04 -1.74
C THR A 36 -2.89 -2.59 -2.09
N GLN A 37 -2.83 -1.69 -1.11
CA GLN A 37 -3.01 -0.24 -1.37
C GLN A 37 -1.91 0.32 -2.27
N ALA A 38 -0.65 -0.12 -2.07
CA ALA A 38 0.47 0.27 -2.91
C ALA A 38 0.31 -0.22 -4.36
N LEU A 39 -0.17 -1.45 -4.56
CA LEU A 39 -0.47 -2.00 -5.88
C LEU A 39 -1.63 -1.26 -6.58
N LEU A 40 -2.69 -0.93 -5.84
CA LEU A 40 -3.82 -0.16 -6.37
C LEU A 40 -3.41 1.26 -6.79
N ARG A 41 -2.54 1.92 -6.02
CA ARG A 41 -2.04 3.27 -6.30
C ARG A 41 -0.90 3.29 -7.33
N ARG A 42 -0.34 2.14 -7.69
CA ARG A 42 0.77 2.06 -8.65
C ARG A 42 0.34 2.65 -10.00
N PRO A 43 1.04 3.67 -10.52
CA PRO A 43 0.77 4.19 -11.85
C PRO A 43 0.93 3.09 -12.89
N ARG A 44 -0.13 2.81 -13.65
CA ARG A 44 -0.05 1.90 -14.80
C ARG A 44 0.70 2.64 -15.91
N LEU A 45 1.98 2.32 -16.08
CA LEU A 45 2.82 2.85 -17.15
C LEU A 45 2.22 2.46 -18.50
N GLY A 46 1.54 3.41 -19.14
CA GLY A 46 0.86 3.23 -20.42
C GLY A 46 -0.33 2.31 -20.27
N SER A 47 -1.55 2.86 -20.23
CA SER A 47 -2.73 1.99 -20.29
C SER A 47 -2.61 1.17 -21.57
N GLU A 48 -2.58 -0.14 -21.42
CA GLU A 48 -2.60 -1.07 -22.55
C GLU A 48 -3.76 -0.73 -23.50
N THR A 49 -4.84 -0.21 -22.90
CA THR A 49 -6.00 0.41 -23.54
C THR A 49 -5.62 1.53 -24.50
N ALA A 50 -4.78 2.49 -24.11
CA ALA A 50 -4.36 3.60 -24.97
C ALA A 50 -3.51 3.12 -26.15
N ARG A 51 -2.66 2.10 -25.96
CA ARG A 51 -1.93 1.46 -27.08
C ARG A 51 -2.87 0.75 -28.04
N ARG A 52 -3.82 -0.05 -27.51
CA ARG A 52 -4.81 -0.77 -28.32
C ARG A 52 -5.69 0.19 -29.13
N VAL A 53 -6.18 1.27 -28.50
CA VAL A 53 -6.99 2.31 -29.18
C VAL A 53 -6.20 2.97 -30.31
N LYS A 54 -4.92 3.31 -30.10
CA LYS A 54 -4.07 3.88 -31.14
C LYS A 54 -3.90 2.94 -32.34
N GLU A 55 -3.74 1.65 -32.11
CA GLU A 55 -3.61 0.67 -33.19
C GLU A 55 -4.94 0.43 -33.93
N PHE A 56 -6.08 0.40 -33.24
CA PHE A 56 -7.39 0.31 -33.90
C PHE A 56 -7.62 1.49 -34.85
N LEU A 57 -7.33 2.72 -34.41
CA LEU A 57 -7.43 3.92 -35.25
C LEU A 57 -6.48 3.88 -36.45
N ARG A 58 -5.29 3.29 -36.29
CA ARG A 58 -4.33 3.12 -37.38
C ARG A 58 -4.87 2.16 -38.44
N ILE A 59 -5.45 1.04 -38.03
CA ILE A 59 -6.05 0.04 -38.92
C ILE A 59 -7.23 0.66 -39.68
N GLU A 60 -8.11 1.37 -38.99
CA GLU A 60 -9.27 2.03 -39.59
C GLU A 60 -8.85 3.02 -40.69
N ARG A 61 -7.86 3.87 -40.40
CA ARG A 61 -7.33 4.85 -41.37
C ARG A 61 -6.66 4.19 -42.57
N GLY A 62 -5.99 3.06 -42.39
CA GLY A 62 -5.35 2.31 -43.48
C GLY A 62 -6.34 1.55 -44.38
N ARG A 63 -7.59 1.33 -43.93
CA ARG A 63 -8.65 0.68 -44.72
C ARG A 63 -9.50 1.66 -45.53
N GLN A 64 -9.42 2.96 -45.24
CA GLN A 64 -10.17 4.01 -45.93
C GLN A 64 -9.39 4.65 -47.10
N ALA A 65 -8.16 4.21 -47.35
CA ALA A 65 -7.29 4.68 -48.44
C ALA A 65 -7.35 3.74 -49.66
#